data_AF-A0A1M6MYM9-F1
#
_entry.id   AF-A0A1M6MYM9-F1
#
_cell.length_a   1.000
_cell.length_b   1.000
_cell.length_c   1.000
_cell.angle_alpha   90.00
_cell.angle_beta   90.00
_cell.angle_gamma   90.00
#
_symmetry.space_group_name_H-M   'P 1'
#
loop_
_entity.id
_entity.type
_entity.pdbx_description
1 polymer ?
#
loop_
_entity_poly.entity_id
_entity_poly.type
_entity_poly.pdbx_seq_one_letter_code
_entity_poly.pdbx_strand_id
1 'polypeptide(L)' 'MTKMIKCIKNFIIPIVNDDGFDTGEYKVVKMGSKWTINDDEGDFRLIGGDIRLVSIDSDTDLAWIEICKETFEEYFDIIR' A
#
# COMPACT_ATOMS: atom_id res chain seq x y z
N MET A 1 -5.35 16.06 -4.14
CA MET A 1 -4.31 16.47 -3.14
C MET A 1 -3.64 15.20 -2.66
N THR A 2 -2.33 15.03 -2.85
CA THR A 2 -1.60 13.84 -2.43
C THR A 2 -1.44 13.82 -0.91
N LYS A 3 -1.91 12.76 -0.23
CA LYS A 3 -1.71 12.59 1.22
C LYS A 3 -0.47 11.74 1.47
N MET A 4 0.42 12.21 2.33
CA MET A 4 1.58 11.44 2.78
C MET A 4 1.18 10.57 3.96
N ILE A 5 1.66 9.33 3.96
CA ILE A 5 1.22 8.31 4.90
C ILE A 5 2.43 7.54 5.39
N LYS A 6 2.42 7.12 6.65
CA LYS A 6 3.47 6.31 7.27
C LYS A 6 2.90 5.00 7.79
N CYS A 7 3.58 3.90 7.50
CA CYS A 7 3.29 2.64 8.16
C CYS A 7 3.73 2.71 9.63
N ILE A 8 2.85 2.38 10.57
CA ILE A 8 3.10 2.48 12.02
C ILE A 8 3.39 1.13 12.68
N LYS A 9 3.19 0.01 11.97
CA LYS A 9 3.38 -1.35 12.50
C LYS A 9 3.73 -2.30 11.35
N ASN A 10 4.70 -3.19 11.55
CA ASN A 10 5.06 -4.19 10.53
C ASN A 10 3.87 -5.12 10.25
N PHE A 11 3.64 -5.42 8.97
CA PHE A 11 2.70 -6.46 8.55
C PHE A 11 3.13 -7.10 7.24
N ILE A 12 2.52 -8.26 6.95
CA ILE A 12 2.76 -8.98 5.69
C ILE A 12 1.54 -8.85 4.79
N ILE A 13 1.80 -8.77 3.49
CA ILE A 13 0.76 -8.80 2.47
C ILE A 13 1.09 -9.86 1.42
N PRO A 14 0.08 -10.53 0.85
CA PRO A 14 0.29 -11.34 -0.34
C PRO A 14 0.69 -10.44 -1.51
N ILE A 15 1.50 -10.98 -2.40
CA ILE A 15 1.86 -10.35 -3.67
C ILE A 15 1.00 -10.91 -4.78
N VAL A 16 0.58 -10.02 -5.67
CA VAL A 16 -0.11 -10.38 -6.89
C VAL A 16 0.78 -10.10 -8.10
N ASN A 17 0.57 -10.85 -9.17
CA ASN A 17 1.20 -10.56 -10.46
C ASN A 17 0.49 -9.41 -11.18
N ASP A 18 0.96 -9.06 -12.37
CA ASP A 18 0.43 -7.94 -13.19
C ASP A 18 -1.03 -8.14 -13.63
N ASP A 19 -1.55 -9.36 -13.53
CA ASP A 19 -2.95 -9.71 -13.81
C ASP A 19 -3.81 -9.75 -12.54
N GLY A 20 -3.24 -9.42 -11.37
CA GLY A 20 -3.94 -9.42 -10.08
C GLY A 20 -4.13 -10.80 -9.45
N PHE A 21 -3.47 -11.85 -9.97
CA PHE A 21 -3.51 -13.19 -9.37
C PHE A 21 -2.48 -13.34 -8.25
N ASP A 22 -2.89 -13.98 -7.16
CA ASP A 22 -2.03 -14.36 -6.03
C ASP A 22 -0.84 -15.21 -6.51
N THR A 23 0.37 -14.82 -6.12
CA THR A 23 1.60 -15.54 -6.46
C THR A 23 2.00 -16.59 -5.41
N GLY A 24 1.34 -16.60 -4.24
CA GLY A 24 1.72 -17.39 -3.08
C GLY A 24 2.92 -16.81 -2.30
N GLU A 25 3.45 -15.66 -2.75
CA GLU A 25 4.53 -14.95 -2.09
C GLU A 25 3.99 -13.86 -1.16
N TYR A 26 4.73 -13.58 -0.09
CA TYR A 26 4.42 -12.54 0.87
C TYR A 26 5.57 -11.56 0.99
N LYS A 27 5.28 -10.27 1.10
CA LYS A 27 6.27 -9.25 1.44
C LYS A 27 5.89 -8.53 2.73
N VAL A 28 6.91 -8.01 3.39
CA VAL A 28 6.78 -7.22 4.61
C VAL A 28 6.65 -5.75 4.25
N VAL A 29 5.57 -5.13 4.71
CA VAL A 29 5.46 -3.67 4.78
C VAL A 29 6.10 -3.23 6.10
N LYS A 30 7.26 -2.57 5.99
CA LYS A 30 8.06 -2.17 7.15
C LYS A 30 7.45 -0.94 7.84
N MET A 31 7.38 -0.99 9.17
CA MET A 31 7.11 0.16 10.02
C MET A 31 8.11 1.27 9.67
N GLY A 32 7.58 2.48 9.52
CA GLY A 32 8.37 3.64 9.13
C GLY A 32 8.38 3.94 7.64
N SER A 33 8.05 2.95 6.78
CA SER A 33 7.93 3.16 5.34
C SER A 33 6.88 4.23 5.01
N LYS A 34 7.14 4.98 3.95
CA LYS A 34 6.34 6.13 3.54
C LYS A 34 5.65 5.88 2.21
N TRP A 35 4.41 6.34 2.14
CA TRP A 35 3.50 6.06 1.05
C TRP A 35 2.71 7.32 0.69
N THR A 36 2.14 7.34 -0.50
CA THR A 36 1.17 8.34 -0.92
C THR A 36 -0.12 7.70 -1.41
N ILE A 37 -1.25 8.30 -1.02
CA ILE A 37 -2.54 8.04 -1.69
C ILE A 37 -2.69 9.05 -2.82
N ASN A 38 -3.01 8.54 -4.01
CA ASN A 38 -3.47 9.37 -5.10
C ASN A 38 -5.01 9.36 -5.08
N ASP A 39 -5.62 10.46 -4.63
CA ASP A 39 -7.08 10.61 -4.57
C ASP A 39 -7.69 10.96 -5.95
N ASP A 40 -6.88 11.07 -7.01
CA ASP A 40 -7.36 11.44 -8.34
C ASP A 40 -8.04 10.23 -9.00
N GLU A 41 -9.30 10.42 -9.42
CA GLU A 41 -10.34 9.45 -9.81
C GLU A 41 -10.03 8.52 -11.02
N GLY A 42 -8.76 8.28 -11.34
CA GLY A 42 -8.30 7.36 -12.39
C GLY A 42 -7.46 6.19 -11.88
N ASP A 43 -7.31 6.03 -10.56
CA ASP A 43 -6.42 5.04 -9.96
C ASP A 43 -6.88 3.61 -10.27
N PHE A 44 -6.13 2.93 -11.15
CA PHE A 44 -6.30 1.54 -11.52
C PHE A 44 -6.16 0.66 -10.26
N ARG A 45 -7.29 0.20 -9.73
CA ARG A 45 -7.35 -0.86 -8.71
C ARG A 45 -7.23 -2.20 -9.44
N LEU A 46 -6.07 -2.84 -9.30
CA LEU A 46 -5.78 -4.10 -9.98
C LEU A 46 -6.43 -5.29 -9.27
N ILE A 47 -6.54 -5.22 -7.93
CA ILE A 47 -7.07 -6.33 -7.10
C ILE A 47 -8.31 -5.93 -6.30
N GLY A 48 -8.85 -4.73 -6.54
CA GLY A 48 -10.08 -4.27 -5.93
C GLY A 48 -9.92 -3.83 -4.46
N GLY A 49 -8.71 -3.51 -4.01
CA GLY A 49 -8.50 -2.90 -2.70
C GLY A 49 -9.14 -1.51 -2.62
N ASP A 50 -9.65 -1.14 -1.44
CA ASP A 50 -10.29 0.17 -1.23
C ASP A 50 -9.31 1.32 -1.45
N ILE A 51 -8.05 1.12 -1.06
CA ILE A 51 -7.01 2.13 -0.99
C ILE A 51 -5.76 1.60 -1.69
N ARG A 52 -5.29 2.34 -2.70
CA ARG A 52 -4.00 2.13 -3.36
C ARG A 52 -2.96 3.05 -2.74
N LEU A 53 -1.87 2.47 -2.26
CA LEU A 53 -0.73 3.17 -1.70
C LEU A 53 0.46 3.01 -2.64
N VAL A 54 1.08 4.11 -3.03
CA VAL A 54 2.32 4.11 -3.83
C VAL A 54 3.49 4.39 -2.89
N SER A 55 4.52 3.55 -2.93
CA SER A 55 5.71 3.79 -2.11
C SER A 55 6.44 5.02 -2.63
N ILE A 56 6.87 5.87 -1.70
CA ILE A 56 7.81 6.97 -1.96
C ILE A 56 9.17 6.71 -1.32
N ASP A 57 9.35 5.53 -0.75
CA ASP A 57 10.58 5.08 -0.13
C ASP A 57 11.33 4.14 -1.09
N SER A 58 12.63 4.36 -1.27
CA SER A 58 13.49 3.47 -2.04
C SER A 58 13.85 2.19 -1.30
N ASP A 59 13.62 2.14 0.02
CA ASP A 59 14.06 1.04 0.89
C ASP A 59 13.02 -0.08 1.04
N THR A 60 11.95 -0.04 0.23
CA THR A 60 10.95 -1.11 0.13
C THR A 60 10.97 -1.74 -1.26
N ASP A 61 10.89 -3.08 -1.27
CA ASP A 61 10.78 -3.87 -2.50
C ASP A 61 9.36 -3.82 -3.13
N LEU A 62 8.54 -2.86 -2.69
CA LEU A 62 7.15 -2.69 -3.09
C LEU A 62 6.97 -1.31 -3.71
N ALA A 63 6.66 -1.26 -5.00
CA ALA A 63 6.36 0.00 -5.68
C ALA A 63 4.97 0.54 -5.28
N TRP A 64 4.00 -0.36 -5.07
CA TRP A 64 2.64 -0.03 -4.66
C TRP A 64 1.99 -1.22 -3.95
N ILE A 65 0.94 -0.95 -3.17
CA ILE A 65 0.08 -1.95 -2.55
C ILE A 65 -1.38 -1.52 -2.64
N GLU A 66 -2.29 -2.48 -2.67
CA GLU A 66 -3.73 -2.26 -2.54
C GLU A 66 -4.21 -2.97 -1.29
N ILE A 67 -4.89 -2.22 -0.41
CA ILE A 67 -5.34 -2.71 0.89
C ILE A 67 -6.78 -2.27 1.16
N CYS A 68 -7.48 -3.03 2.00
CA CYS A 68 -8.80 -2.62 2.48
C CYS A 68 -8.70 -1.49 3.49
N LYS A 69 -9.81 -0.78 3.70
CA LYS A 69 -9.88 0.34 4.63
C LYS A 69 -9.50 -0.05 6.06
N GLU A 70 -9.90 -1.23 6.54
CA GLU A 70 -9.59 -1.70 7.89
C GLU A 70 -8.07 -1.88 8.08
N THR A 71 -7.40 -2.46 7.08
CA THR A 71 -5.93 -2.59 7.11
C THR A 71 -5.26 -1.22 7.10
N PHE A 72 -5.80 -0.27 6.33
CA PHE A 72 -5.28 1.09 6.33
C PHE A 72 -5.37 1.75 7.71
N GLU A 73 -6.55 1.71 8.34
CA GLU A 73 -6.81 2.31 9.64
C GLU A 73 -6.02 1.64 10.78
N GLU A 74 -5.70 0.34 10.68
CA GLU A 74 -4.88 -0.34 11.69
C GLU A 74 -3.37 -0.07 11.54
N TYR A 75 -2.86 0.01 10.31
CA TYR A 75 -1.42 -0.05 10.06
C TYR A 75 -0.80 1.26 9.56
N PHE A 76 -1.60 2.29 9.27
CA PHE A 76 -1.10 3.54 8.69
C PHE A 76 -1.65 4.79 9.35
N ASP A 77 -0.80 5.82 9.40
CA ASP A 77 -1.16 7.17 9.83
C ASP A 77 -0.90 8.18 8.70
N ILE A 78 -1.80 9.16 8.58
CA ILE A 78 -1.62 10.31 7.69
C ILE A 78 -0.60 11.27 8.33
N ILE A 79 0.46 11.58 7.59
CA ILE A 79 1.44 12.59 7.95
C ILE A 79 0.91 13.96 7.51
N ARG A 80 0.88 14.91 8.45
CA ARG A 80 0.57 16.33 8.18
C ARG A 80 1.84 17.11 7.85
#